data_AF-A0A6B3FTZ5-F1
#
_entry.id   AF-A0A6B3FTZ5-F1
#
_cell.length_a   1.000
_cell.length_b   1.000
_cell.length_c   1.000
_cell.angle_alpha   90.00
_cell.angle_beta   90.00
_cell.angle_gamma   90.00
#
_symmetry.space_group_name_H-M   'P 1'
#
loop_
_entity.id
_entity.type
_entity.pdbx_description
1 polymer ?
#
loop_
_entity_poly.entity_id
_entity_poly.type
_entity_poly.pdbx_seq_one_letter_code
_entity_poly.pdbx_strand_id
1 'polypeptide(L)'
;VRGLRRLGTNFQYIYTECGLLRTTLNSLAHEIKTQQRVLQGALDDAAALKFTVHADGSVTYPAAGEGLVGGKPLAGGTASGVPNPGMVPPSGLVAPNPNAGKAQDIADRVAQAVRAAADADWRYTRILRSLKAHEGLGVPAATWTDAAADAAAVRDAARGYLRDAIPHDASPAERKAWWAGLTDEQREEYLAVYPDRIGNLDGIPALVRDAANRDNLQLLMGKLEGRDDDDSATKLAALREIDRQLRAGPRVGEPPMYLLGIGDQGNGRAIVAYGNPDTARNVAAYVPGLNTSLDKEFATGDLKRARDLSIAANRHGAPAAAITWLGYDAPQSPDGLGSLAVAVGGRANEGGVAFREFMDGVKVTNENGDPHMTAIGHSYGSRTVGAAAQQSGGIPGVDEIVFVGSPGVGVDSADDLGVGREHVFVGAAANDIVTRLPSKEEAAVGVAEMMYRGPAASYVLGDLVDRGSDDAWFGKDPASEAFGARRFEVGDGPPLIGRGKPTIDAHSEYFD
;
A
#
# COMPACT_ATOMS: atom_id res chain seq x y z
N VAL A 1 16.96 -30.07 -0.46
CA VAL A 1 16.27 -28.89 0.11
C VAL A 1 17.12 -27.61 0.10
N ARG A 2 18.30 -27.53 0.77
CA ARG A 2 19.12 -26.29 0.76
C ARG A 2 19.53 -25.82 -0.64
N GLY A 3 19.91 -26.74 -1.53
CA GLY A 3 20.24 -26.41 -2.93
C GLY A 3 19.06 -25.85 -3.73
N LEU A 4 17.84 -26.40 -3.54
CA LEU A 4 16.61 -25.90 -4.18
C LEU A 4 16.23 -24.51 -3.67
N ARG A 5 16.37 -24.26 -2.36
CA ARG A 5 16.14 -22.92 -1.78
C ARG A 5 17.10 -21.87 -2.35
N ARG A 6 18.39 -22.22 -2.47
CA ARG A 6 19.39 -21.34 -3.09
C ARG A 6 19.09 -21.08 -4.56
N LEU A 7 18.66 -22.11 -5.31
CA LEU A 7 18.23 -21.96 -6.70
C LEU A 7 17.04 -21.01 -6.82
N GLY A 8 16.05 -21.11 -5.92
CA GLY A 8 14.90 -20.20 -5.88
C GLY A 8 15.31 -18.74 -5.67
N THR A 9 16.20 -18.46 -4.70
CA THR A 9 16.71 -17.10 -4.48
C THR A 9 17.47 -16.56 -5.69
N ASN A 10 18.32 -17.39 -6.31
CA ASN A 10 19.06 -16.99 -7.51
C ASN A 10 18.11 -16.70 -8.69
N PHE A 11 17.06 -17.51 -8.85
CA PHE A 11 16.05 -17.29 -9.90
C PHE A 11 15.27 -16.00 -9.68
N GLN A 12 14.87 -15.72 -8.43
CA GLN A 12 14.18 -14.49 -8.07
C GLN A 12 15.03 -13.25 -8.38
N TYR A 13 16.32 -13.27 -7.99
CA TYR A 13 17.25 -12.18 -8.30
C TYR A 13 17.44 -11.96 -9.81
N ILE A 14 17.71 -13.03 -10.58
CA ILE A 14 17.86 -12.93 -12.04
C ILE A 14 16.58 -12.40 -12.70
N TYR A 15 15.43 -12.85 -12.22
CA TYR A 15 14.14 -12.39 -12.72
C TYR A 15 13.96 -10.88 -12.49
N THR A 16 14.28 -10.38 -11.28
CA THR A 16 14.26 -8.95 -10.97
C THR A 16 15.19 -8.16 -11.89
N GLU A 17 16.46 -8.56 -12.03
CA GLU A 17 17.45 -7.88 -12.87
C GLU A 17 17.07 -7.86 -14.36
N CYS A 18 16.60 -8.99 -14.89
CA CYS A 18 16.10 -9.06 -16.27
C CYS A 18 14.87 -8.17 -16.47
N GLY A 19 13.98 -8.10 -15.47
CA GLY A 19 12.84 -7.19 -15.47
C GLY A 19 13.26 -5.71 -15.49
N LEU A 20 14.27 -5.33 -14.71
CA LEU A 20 14.83 -3.97 -14.71
C LEU A 20 15.45 -3.62 -16.06
N LEU A 21 16.21 -4.53 -16.67
CA LEU A 21 16.79 -4.33 -18.00
C LEU A 21 15.72 -4.14 -19.07
N ARG A 22 14.71 -5.03 -19.12
CA ARG A 22 13.60 -4.91 -20.07
C ARG A 22 12.86 -3.59 -19.90
N THR A 23 12.56 -3.21 -18.66
CA THR A 23 11.82 -1.97 -18.41
C THR A 23 12.62 -0.74 -18.80
N THR A 24 13.94 -0.76 -18.58
CA THR A 24 14.85 0.32 -19.01
C THR A 24 14.81 0.48 -20.53
N LEU A 25 14.86 -0.62 -21.28
CA LEU A 25 14.78 -0.60 -22.75
C LEU A 25 13.40 -0.14 -23.27
N ASN A 26 12.31 -0.57 -22.62
CA ASN A 26 10.96 -0.16 -23.02
C ASN A 26 10.67 1.31 -22.69
N SER A 27 11.20 1.81 -21.58
CA SER A 27 11.13 3.24 -21.23
C SER A 27 11.91 4.09 -22.23
N LEU A 28 13.12 3.65 -22.63
CA LEU A 28 13.88 4.28 -23.72
C LEU A 28 13.07 4.30 -25.02
N ALA A 29 12.53 3.14 -25.43
CA ALA A 29 11.74 3.03 -26.66
C ALA A 29 10.52 3.96 -26.64
N HIS A 30 9.83 4.05 -25.51
CA HIS A 30 8.67 4.95 -25.33
C HIS A 30 9.05 6.43 -25.50
N GLU A 31 10.15 6.86 -24.87
CA GLU A 31 10.60 8.24 -24.92
C GLU A 31 11.12 8.64 -26.31
N ILE A 32 11.92 7.76 -26.95
CA ILE A 32 12.39 7.97 -28.33
C ILE A 32 11.22 8.03 -29.30
N LYS A 33 10.21 7.17 -29.16
CA LYS A 33 9.00 7.20 -29.99
C LYS A 33 8.20 8.50 -29.81
N THR A 34 8.24 9.10 -28.63
CA THR A 34 7.63 10.40 -28.39
C THR A 34 8.37 11.51 -29.13
N GLN A 35 9.70 11.54 -29.08
CA GLN A 35 10.49 12.52 -29.83
C GLN A 35 10.39 12.32 -31.35
N GLN A 36 10.30 11.06 -31.81
CA GLN A 36 10.08 10.75 -33.22
C GLN A 36 8.76 11.36 -33.74
N ARG A 37 7.69 11.32 -32.94
CA ARG A 37 6.41 11.97 -33.29
C ARG A 37 6.53 13.49 -33.39
N VAL A 38 7.25 14.13 -32.46
CA VAL A 38 7.49 15.59 -32.50
C VAL A 38 8.26 15.99 -33.75
N LEU A 39 9.34 15.25 -34.07
CA LEU A 39 10.15 15.46 -35.27
C LEU A 39 9.30 15.27 -36.53
N GLN A 40 8.55 14.18 -36.64
CA GLN A 40 7.71 13.91 -37.80
C GLN A 40 6.70 15.04 -38.02
N GLY A 41 6.03 15.51 -36.97
CA GLY A 41 5.09 16.63 -37.08
C GLY A 41 5.77 17.92 -37.56
N ALA A 42 6.99 18.23 -37.12
CA ALA A 42 7.72 19.40 -37.59
C ALA A 42 8.13 19.27 -39.08
N LEU A 43 8.51 18.07 -39.52
CA LEU A 43 8.82 17.78 -40.92
C LEU A 43 7.56 17.88 -41.81
N ASP A 44 6.43 17.39 -41.33
CA ASP A 44 5.14 17.46 -42.04
C ASP A 44 4.69 18.93 -42.19
N ASP A 45 4.83 19.74 -41.13
CA ASP A 45 4.55 21.18 -41.17
C ASP A 45 5.46 21.93 -42.18
N ALA A 46 6.75 21.58 -42.19
CA ALA A 46 7.70 22.14 -43.16
C ALA A 46 7.33 21.78 -44.60
N ALA A 47 6.97 20.52 -44.85
CA ALA A 47 6.54 20.04 -46.16
C ALA A 47 5.26 20.76 -46.62
N ALA A 48 4.28 20.93 -45.74
CA ALA A 48 3.04 21.65 -46.03
C ALA A 48 3.29 23.13 -46.41
N LEU A 49 4.28 23.76 -45.77
CA LEU A 49 4.68 25.14 -46.04
C LEU A 49 5.70 25.28 -47.20
N LYS A 50 6.12 24.16 -47.81
CA LYS A 50 7.18 24.10 -48.84
C LYS A 50 8.51 24.67 -48.36
N PHE A 51 8.83 24.45 -47.08
CA PHE A 51 10.13 24.76 -46.50
C PHE A 51 11.06 23.56 -46.65
N THR A 52 12.37 23.82 -46.69
CA THR A 52 13.40 22.78 -46.74
C THR A 52 14.04 22.64 -45.37
N VAL A 53 13.89 21.47 -44.75
CA VAL A 53 14.62 21.11 -43.52
C VAL A 53 15.94 20.44 -43.91
N HIS A 54 17.05 20.97 -43.42
CA HIS A 54 18.39 20.45 -43.69
C HIS A 54 18.83 19.44 -42.63
N ALA A 55 19.90 18.69 -42.92
CA ALA A 55 20.43 17.66 -42.02
C ALA A 55 20.90 18.19 -40.65
N ASP A 56 21.26 19.48 -40.57
CA ASP A 56 21.62 20.16 -39.32
C ASP A 56 20.41 20.71 -38.55
N GLY A 57 19.19 20.47 -39.04
CA GLY A 57 17.93 20.93 -38.46
C GLY A 57 17.56 22.37 -38.81
N SER A 58 18.35 23.06 -39.63
CA SER A 58 17.98 24.39 -40.13
C SER A 58 16.86 24.31 -41.17
N VAL A 59 16.03 25.36 -41.24
CA VAL A 59 14.82 25.42 -42.07
C VAL A 59 14.89 26.60 -43.02
N THR A 60 15.04 26.33 -44.31
CA THR A 60 14.97 27.35 -45.37
C THR A 60 13.54 27.59 -45.81
N TYR A 61 13.13 28.85 -45.84
CA TYR A 61 11.80 29.28 -46.27
C TYR A 61 11.84 30.21 -47.48
N PRO A 62 10.85 30.14 -48.39
CA PRO A 62 10.81 30.96 -49.59
C PRO A 62 10.44 32.42 -49.29
N ALA A 63 10.68 33.27 -50.28
CA ALA A 63 10.21 34.65 -50.28
C ALA A 63 8.67 34.71 -50.25
N ALA A 64 8.10 35.61 -49.46
CA ALA A 64 6.64 35.75 -49.28
C ALA A 64 6.22 37.14 -48.77
N GLY A 65 4.92 37.45 -48.85
CA GLY A 65 4.35 38.75 -48.44
C GLY A 65 4.55 39.87 -49.46
N GLU A 66 4.01 41.06 -49.20
CA GLU A 66 4.24 42.28 -50.00
C GLU A 66 5.19 43.22 -49.27
N GLY A 67 6.35 43.52 -49.87
CA GLY A 67 7.28 44.49 -49.33
C GLY A 67 6.81 45.93 -49.51
N LEU A 68 7.09 46.79 -48.53
CA LEU A 68 6.73 48.23 -48.53
C LEU A 68 7.36 49.04 -49.67
N VAL A 69 8.40 48.51 -50.32
CA VAL A 69 9.10 49.15 -51.45
C VAL A 69 8.90 48.32 -52.71
N GLY A 70 8.00 48.77 -53.58
CA GLY A 70 7.81 48.22 -54.94
C GLY A 70 7.08 46.88 -55.03
N GLY A 71 6.39 46.43 -53.98
CA GLY A 71 5.52 45.24 -54.01
C GLY A 71 6.27 43.90 -54.23
N LYS A 72 7.60 43.91 -54.15
CA LYS A 72 8.39 42.69 -54.29
C LYS A 72 8.22 41.80 -53.05
N PRO A 73 8.19 40.46 -53.21
CA PRO A 73 8.16 39.55 -52.07
C PRO A 73 9.34 39.79 -51.12
N LEU A 74 9.08 39.75 -49.81
CA LEU A 74 10.15 39.81 -48.81
C LEU A 74 11.04 38.59 -48.99
N ALA A 75 12.36 38.78 -48.96
CA ALA A 75 13.31 37.71 -49.23
C ALA A 75 13.08 36.48 -48.34
N GLY A 76 13.31 35.29 -48.91
CA GLY A 76 13.38 34.06 -48.12
C GLY A 76 14.62 34.07 -47.22
N GLY A 77 14.73 33.07 -46.36
CA GLY A 77 15.84 32.96 -45.43
C GLY A 77 15.97 31.57 -44.84
N THR A 78 16.85 31.43 -43.86
CA THR A 78 17.06 30.19 -43.12
C THR A 78 16.93 30.48 -41.62
N ALA A 79 16.19 29.64 -40.90
CA ALA A 79 16.09 29.65 -39.45
C ALA A 79 16.85 28.44 -38.87
N SER A 80 17.44 28.59 -37.68
CA SER A 80 18.18 27.51 -37.00
C SER A 80 17.82 27.48 -35.52
N GLY A 81 17.67 26.29 -34.95
CA GLY A 81 17.31 26.11 -33.54
C GLY A 81 18.53 26.01 -32.61
N VAL A 82 19.08 27.14 -32.14
CA VAL A 82 20.22 27.21 -31.19
C VAL A 82 19.90 28.17 -30.03
N PRO A 83 20.29 27.87 -28.77
CA PRO A 83 19.80 28.57 -27.58
C PRO A 83 20.53 29.89 -27.36
N ASN A 84 19.93 31.00 -27.77
CA ASN A 84 20.14 32.26 -27.08
C ASN A 84 18.86 33.12 -27.20
N PRO A 85 18.20 33.51 -26.11
CA PRO A 85 17.11 34.48 -26.12
C PRO A 85 17.70 35.88 -26.31
N GLY A 86 18.40 36.08 -27.42
CA GLY A 86 18.75 37.39 -27.92
C GLY A 86 17.88 37.60 -29.15
N MET A 87 16.69 38.19 -28.95
CA MET A 87 16.06 38.91 -30.05
C MET A 87 17.12 39.88 -30.58
N VAL A 88 17.69 39.61 -31.74
CA VAL A 88 18.26 40.70 -32.52
C VAL A 88 17.02 41.45 -33.01
N PRO A 89 16.72 42.66 -32.48
CA PRO A 89 15.64 43.44 -33.06
C PRO A 89 16.02 43.65 -34.53
N PRO A 90 15.11 43.47 -35.49
CA PRO A 90 15.41 43.86 -36.86
C PRO A 90 15.74 45.35 -36.82
N SER A 91 16.97 45.67 -37.15
CA SER A 91 17.41 47.03 -37.40
C SER A 91 16.60 47.57 -38.58
N GLY A 92 15.58 48.38 -38.26
CA GLY A 92 14.91 49.30 -39.18
C GLY A 92 13.65 48.76 -39.88
N LEU A 93 12.52 49.44 -39.65
CA LEU A 93 11.40 49.80 -40.55
C LEU A 93 10.92 48.83 -41.67
N VAL A 94 11.27 47.55 -41.67
CA VAL A 94 10.85 46.57 -42.70
C VAL A 94 10.06 45.44 -42.03
N ALA A 95 8.85 45.16 -42.53
CA ALA A 95 8.04 44.04 -42.07
C ALA A 95 8.80 42.70 -42.31
N PRO A 96 8.92 41.82 -41.30
CA PRO A 96 9.60 40.53 -41.48
C PRO A 96 8.80 39.62 -42.42
N ASN A 97 9.50 38.73 -43.14
CA ASN A 97 8.85 37.72 -43.99
C ASN A 97 7.88 36.88 -43.12
N PRO A 98 6.60 36.73 -43.53
CA PRO A 98 5.60 36.01 -42.73
C PRO A 98 5.94 34.54 -42.47
N ASN A 99 6.86 33.96 -43.24
CA ASN A 99 7.37 32.60 -43.06
C ASN A 99 8.48 32.50 -42.01
N ALA A 100 9.15 33.60 -41.64
CA ALA A 100 10.31 33.57 -40.76
C ALA A 100 9.97 33.00 -39.38
N GLY A 101 8.85 33.43 -38.77
CA GLY A 101 8.40 32.91 -37.48
C GLY A 101 8.01 31.42 -37.53
N LYS A 102 7.37 30.99 -38.62
CA LYS A 102 7.00 29.57 -38.83
C LYS A 102 8.22 28.68 -39.02
N ALA A 103 9.21 29.16 -39.79
CA ALA A 103 10.45 28.44 -40.00
C ALA A 103 11.26 28.33 -38.69
N GLN A 104 11.24 29.38 -37.86
CA GLN A 104 11.87 29.35 -36.53
C GLN A 104 11.19 28.34 -35.61
N ASP A 105 9.85 28.31 -35.54
CA ASP A 105 9.10 27.31 -34.75
C ASP A 105 9.45 25.88 -35.16
N ILE A 106 9.47 25.60 -36.46
CA ILE A 106 9.86 24.28 -36.99
C ILE A 106 11.32 23.95 -36.63
N ALA A 107 12.25 24.89 -36.84
CA ALA A 107 13.67 24.70 -36.53
C ALA A 107 13.87 24.43 -35.03
N ASP A 108 13.16 25.14 -34.17
CA ASP A 108 13.20 24.97 -32.72
C ASP A 108 12.64 23.61 -32.29
N ARG A 109 11.52 23.17 -32.87
CA ARG A 109 10.91 21.85 -32.61
C ARG A 109 11.80 20.70 -33.07
N VAL A 110 12.40 20.80 -34.26
CA VAL A 110 13.38 19.81 -34.76
C VAL A 110 14.56 19.73 -33.81
N ALA A 111 15.16 20.87 -33.47
CA ALA A 111 16.33 20.91 -32.61
C ALA A 111 16.02 20.42 -31.18
N GLN A 112 14.83 20.74 -30.65
CA GLN A 112 14.38 20.25 -29.35
C GLN A 112 14.15 18.74 -29.35
N ALA A 113 13.48 18.19 -30.37
CA ALA A 113 13.22 16.75 -30.47
C ALA A 113 14.52 15.94 -30.55
N VAL A 114 15.48 16.39 -31.36
CA VAL A 114 16.80 15.72 -31.48
C VAL A 114 17.60 15.81 -30.18
N ARG A 115 17.63 16.98 -29.53
CA ARG A 115 18.30 17.14 -28.22
C ARG A 115 17.67 16.23 -27.16
N ALA A 116 16.34 16.23 -27.05
CA ALA A 116 15.64 15.38 -26.10
C ALA A 116 15.89 13.87 -26.36
N ALA A 117 15.96 13.45 -27.62
CA ALA A 117 16.30 12.08 -27.97
C ALA A 117 17.75 11.71 -27.58
N ALA A 118 18.71 12.61 -27.79
CA ALA A 118 20.10 12.41 -27.37
C ALA A 118 20.24 12.38 -25.83
N ASP A 119 19.54 13.27 -25.12
CA ASP A 119 19.54 13.30 -23.65
C ASP A 119 18.94 12.00 -23.08
N ALA A 120 17.87 11.48 -23.70
CA ALA A 120 17.30 10.18 -23.35
C ALA A 120 18.34 9.07 -23.58
N ASP A 121 18.96 8.98 -24.75
CA ASP A 121 19.99 7.97 -25.06
C ASP A 121 21.14 7.96 -24.03
N TRP A 122 21.68 9.14 -23.69
CA TRP A 122 22.73 9.27 -22.66
C TRP A 122 22.26 8.82 -21.27
N ARG A 123 21.04 9.19 -20.88
CA ARG A 123 20.46 8.81 -19.59
C ARG A 123 20.27 7.29 -19.50
N TYR A 124 19.63 6.67 -20.49
CA TYR A 124 19.39 5.22 -20.48
C TYR A 124 20.67 4.41 -20.63
N THR A 125 21.65 4.89 -21.39
CA THR A 125 22.99 4.27 -21.43
C THR A 125 23.64 4.22 -20.05
N ARG A 126 23.47 5.27 -19.23
CA ARG A 126 24.00 5.29 -17.85
C ARG A 126 23.29 4.27 -16.96
N ILE A 127 21.96 4.18 -17.06
CA ILE A 127 21.15 3.21 -16.30
C ILE A 127 21.51 1.79 -16.69
N LEU A 128 21.53 1.46 -17.99
CA LEU A 128 21.92 0.12 -18.47
C LEU A 128 23.33 -0.29 -18.05
N ARG A 129 24.25 0.66 -17.87
CA ARG A 129 25.60 0.39 -17.38
C ARG A 129 25.68 0.19 -15.86
N SER A 130 24.70 0.67 -15.09
CA SER A 130 24.62 0.41 -13.65
C SER A 130 24.05 -0.97 -13.35
N LEU A 131 23.08 -1.43 -14.15
CA LEU A 131 22.44 -2.76 -14.09
C LEU A 131 23.45 -3.90 -14.36
N LYS A 132 24.33 -4.18 -13.41
CA LYS A 132 25.38 -5.21 -13.49
C LYS A 132 25.26 -6.18 -12.34
N ALA A 133 24.86 -7.40 -12.64
CA ALA A 133 24.92 -8.49 -11.67
C ALA A 133 26.37 -8.71 -11.19
N HIS A 134 26.57 -8.79 -9.88
CA HIS A 134 27.86 -9.16 -9.30
C HIS A 134 28.32 -10.56 -9.72
N GLU A 135 29.62 -10.76 -9.98
CA GLU A 135 30.18 -12.07 -10.29
C GLU A 135 30.04 -13.04 -9.09
N GLY A 136 29.29 -14.13 -9.26
CA GLY A 136 29.17 -15.19 -8.25
C GLY A 136 27.88 -16.00 -8.34
N LEU A 137 27.82 -17.13 -7.61
CA LEU A 137 26.65 -18.02 -7.53
C LEU A 137 25.79 -17.78 -6.27
N GLY A 138 26.10 -16.76 -5.48
CA GLY A 138 25.39 -16.41 -4.25
C GLY A 138 24.77 -15.03 -4.34
N VAL A 139 23.59 -14.85 -3.75
CA VAL A 139 22.91 -13.55 -3.62
C VAL A 139 23.00 -13.12 -2.15
N PRO A 140 24.13 -12.52 -1.70
CA PRO A 140 24.22 -11.92 -0.37
C PRO A 140 23.32 -10.69 -0.25
N ALA A 141 23.07 -10.23 0.99
CA ALA A 141 22.24 -9.05 1.26
C ALA A 141 22.70 -7.80 0.48
N ALA A 142 24.02 -7.60 0.32
CA ALA A 142 24.60 -6.52 -0.47
C ALA A 142 24.14 -6.50 -1.95
N THR A 143 23.84 -7.67 -2.53
CA THR A 143 23.31 -7.77 -3.90
C THR A 143 21.87 -7.25 -4.00
N TRP A 144 21.08 -7.39 -2.93
CA TRP A 144 19.75 -6.81 -2.87
C TRP A 144 19.77 -5.29 -2.62
N THR A 145 20.80 -4.78 -1.93
CA THR A 145 21.03 -3.34 -1.80
C THR A 145 21.35 -2.71 -3.16
N ASP A 146 22.16 -3.37 -3.98
CA ASP A 146 22.47 -2.97 -5.36
C ASP A 146 21.21 -3.00 -6.24
N ALA A 147 20.46 -4.11 -6.21
CA ALA A 147 19.18 -4.23 -6.90
C ALA A 147 18.16 -3.14 -6.50
N ALA A 148 18.17 -2.71 -5.24
CA ALA A 148 17.31 -1.62 -4.78
C ALA A 148 17.72 -0.26 -5.35
N ALA A 149 19.03 0.01 -5.45
CA ALA A 149 19.56 1.23 -6.07
C ALA A 149 19.29 1.24 -7.58
N ASP A 150 19.48 0.11 -8.24
CA ASP A 150 19.18 -0.09 -9.65
C ASP A 150 17.67 0.05 -9.94
N ALA A 151 16.81 -0.57 -9.14
CA ALA A 151 15.36 -0.36 -9.21
C ALA A 151 15.00 1.12 -9.04
N ALA A 152 15.66 1.87 -8.14
CA ALA A 152 15.42 3.30 -7.97
C ALA A 152 15.77 4.12 -9.23
N ALA A 153 16.88 3.81 -9.90
CA ALA A 153 17.27 4.47 -11.15
C ALA A 153 16.27 4.18 -12.28
N VAL A 154 15.83 2.92 -12.42
CA VAL A 154 14.83 2.51 -13.41
C VAL A 154 13.47 3.15 -13.12
N ARG A 155 13.05 3.23 -11.84
CA ARG A 155 11.79 3.87 -11.42
C ARG A 155 11.72 5.35 -11.80
N ASP A 156 12.84 6.06 -11.76
CA ASP A 156 12.87 7.48 -12.14
C ASP A 156 12.67 7.64 -13.65
N ALA A 157 13.34 6.80 -14.45
CA ALA A 157 13.19 6.79 -15.90
C ALA A 157 11.81 6.29 -16.38
N ALA A 158 11.24 5.30 -15.68
CA ALA A 158 9.95 4.71 -16.01
C ALA A 158 8.74 5.48 -15.45
N ARG A 159 8.95 6.57 -14.70
CA ARG A 159 7.90 7.28 -13.94
C ARG A 159 6.71 7.66 -14.82
N GLY A 160 6.93 8.37 -15.92
CA GLY A 160 5.85 8.88 -16.77
C GLY A 160 5.15 7.81 -17.61
N TYR A 161 5.77 6.65 -17.83
CA TYR A 161 5.22 5.56 -18.64
C TYR A 161 4.47 4.52 -17.79
N LEU A 162 5.01 4.15 -16.63
CA LEU A 162 4.45 3.09 -15.80
C LEU A 162 3.76 3.63 -14.55
N ARG A 163 4.42 4.47 -13.75
CA ARG A 163 3.90 4.89 -12.44
C ARG A 163 2.58 5.65 -12.57
N ASP A 164 2.54 6.62 -13.46
CA ASP A 164 1.37 7.50 -13.63
C ASP A 164 0.17 6.76 -14.23
N ALA A 165 0.39 5.57 -14.80
CA ALA A 165 -0.65 4.69 -15.31
C ALA A 165 -1.23 3.72 -14.25
N ILE A 166 -0.67 3.67 -13.03
CA ILE A 166 -1.24 2.88 -11.93
C ILE A 166 -2.49 3.63 -11.41
N PRO A 167 -3.69 3.03 -11.46
CA PRO A 167 -4.93 3.72 -11.12
C PRO A 167 -5.16 3.76 -9.60
N HIS A 168 -4.38 4.58 -8.89
CA HIS A 168 -4.43 4.71 -7.43
C HIS A 168 -5.77 5.22 -6.90
N ASP A 169 -6.46 6.08 -7.64
CA ASP A 169 -7.74 6.65 -7.19
C ASP A 169 -8.95 5.83 -7.66
N ALA A 170 -8.72 4.74 -8.41
CA ALA A 170 -9.78 3.86 -8.89
C ALA A 170 -10.20 2.85 -7.82
N SER A 171 -11.42 2.33 -7.93
CA SER A 171 -11.92 1.26 -7.06
C SER A 171 -11.11 -0.04 -7.24
N PRO A 172 -11.10 -0.94 -6.23
CA PRO A 172 -10.50 -2.27 -6.38
C PRO A 172 -11.00 -3.05 -7.61
N ALA A 173 -12.28 -2.93 -7.97
CA ALA A 173 -12.84 -3.56 -9.17
C ALA A 173 -12.22 -3.00 -10.47
N GLU A 174 -12.04 -1.69 -10.55
CA GLU A 174 -11.41 -1.04 -11.70
C GLU A 174 -9.91 -1.37 -11.79
N ARG A 175 -9.21 -1.44 -10.65
CA ARG A 175 -7.81 -1.90 -10.59
C ARG A 175 -7.67 -3.36 -11.03
N LYS A 176 -8.60 -4.24 -10.64
CA LYS A 176 -8.66 -5.62 -11.13
C LYS A 176 -8.81 -5.66 -12.65
N ALA A 177 -9.74 -4.87 -13.20
CA ALA A 177 -9.98 -4.80 -14.64
C ALA A 177 -8.75 -4.24 -15.40
N TRP A 178 -8.12 -3.19 -14.87
CA TRP A 178 -6.88 -2.64 -15.40
C TRP A 178 -5.78 -3.71 -15.46
N TRP A 179 -5.52 -4.41 -14.35
CA TRP A 179 -4.50 -5.46 -14.30
C TRP A 179 -4.80 -6.62 -15.25
N ALA A 180 -6.07 -7.02 -15.37
CA ALA A 180 -6.51 -8.04 -16.31
C ALA A 180 -6.35 -7.62 -17.78
N GLY A 181 -6.41 -6.32 -18.07
CA GLY A 181 -6.22 -5.77 -19.42
C GLY A 181 -4.76 -5.61 -19.86
N LEU A 182 -3.79 -5.70 -18.94
CA LEU A 182 -2.36 -5.65 -19.26
C LEU A 182 -1.89 -6.91 -19.98
N THR A 183 -0.90 -6.77 -20.86
CA THR A 183 -0.17 -7.94 -21.39
C THR A 183 0.74 -8.54 -20.31
N ASP A 184 1.17 -9.78 -20.50
CA ASP A 184 2.09 -10.43 -19.56
C ASP A 184 3.39 -9.64 -19.44
N GLU A 185 3.93 -9.10 -20.54
CA GLU A 185 5.13 -8.26 -20.50
C GLU A 185 4.93 -7.00 -19.64
N GLN A 186 3.78 -6.34 -19.77
CA GLN A 186 3.47 -5.15 -18.96
C GLN A 186 3.32 -5.50 -17.47
N ARG A 187 2.66 -6.61 -17.14
CA ARG A 187 2.53 -7.06 -15.75
C ARG A 187 3.90 -7.33 -15.14
N GLU A 188 4.77 -8.01 -15.87
CA GLU A 188 6.11 -8.30 -15.40
C GLU A 188 6.99 -7.02 -15.27
N GLU A 189 6.83 -6.02 -16.13
CA GLU A 189 7.45 -4.69 -15.96
C GLU A 189 7.01 -4.02 -14.65
N TYR A 190 5.70 -4.02 -14.37
CA TYR A 190 5.17 -3.47 -13.13
C TYR A 190 5.69 -4.20 -11.89
N LEU A 191 5.77 -5.53 -11.93
CA LEU A 191 6.31 -6.33 -10.84
C LEU A 191 7.80 -6.07 -10.59
N ALA A 192 8.58 -5.87 -11.66
CA ALA A 192 10.01 -5.59 -11.54
C ALA A 192 10.29 -4.18 -11.00
N VAL A 193 9.54 -3.17 -11.48
CA VAL A 193 9.85 -1.77 -11.18
C VAL A 193 9.08 -1.24 -9.99
N TYR A 194 7.81 -1.62 -9.82
CA TYR A 194 6.96 -1.13 -8.73
C TYR A 194 6.35 -2.26 -7.87
N PRO A 195 7.16 -3.22 -7.36
CA PRO A 195 6.67 -4.28 -6.50
C PRO A 195 5.97 -3.74 -5.24
N ASP A 196 6.45 -2.62 -4.67
CA ASP A 196 5.81 -1.96 -3.52
C ASP A 196 4.43 -1.39 -3.83
N ARG A 197 4.18 -1.01 -5.09
CA ARG A 197 2.89 -0.45 -5.52
C ARG A 197 1.92 -1.57 -5.85
N ILE A 198 2.32 -2.49 -6.72
CA ILE A 198 1.44 -3.60 -7.13
C ILE A 198 1.14 -4.53 -5.95
N GLY A 199 2.15 -4.83 -5.13
CA GLY A 199 1.99 -5.70 -3.98
C GLY A 199 1.00 -5.16 -2.94
N ASN A 200 0.96 -3.85 -2.75
CA ASN A 200 0.06 -3.18 -1.80
C ASN A 200 -1.24 -2.65 -2.43
N LEU A 201 -1.50 -2.92 -3.73
CA LEU A 201 -2.67 -2.38 -4.42
C LEU A 201 -3.88 -3.32 -4.27
N ASP A 202 -4.90 -2.89 -3.53
CA ASP A 202 -6.14 -3.64 -3.38
C ASP A 202 -6.89 -3.75 -4.72
N GLY A 203 -7.40 -4.95 -5.02
CA GLY A 203 -7.96 -5.32 -6.32
C GLY A 203 -7.00 -6.12 -7.23
N ILE A 204 -5.73 -6.25 -6.85
CA ILE A 204 -4.77 -7.13 -7.51
C ILE A 204 -4.85 -8.55 -6.91
N PRO A 205 -4.85 -9.64 -7.72
CA PRO A 205 -4.92 -11.02 -7.22
C PRO A 205 -3.87 -11.34 -6.16
N ALA A 206 -4.24 -12.14 -5.16
CA ALA A 206 -3.42 -12.49 -4.00
C ALA A 206 -2.07 -13.12 -4.39
N LEU A 207 -2.04 -13.97 -5.43
CA LEU A 207 -0.80 -14.56 -5.94
C LEU A 207 0.16 -13.53 -6.52
N VAL A 208 -0.39 -12.52 -7.20
CA VAL A 208 0.40 -11.42 -7.77
C VAL A 208 0.92 -10.53 -6.65
N ARG A 209 0.08 -10.22 -5.66
CA ARG A 209 0.49 -9.44 -4.48
C ARG A 209 1.58 -10.15 -3.68
N ASP A 210 1.46 -11.46 -3.48
CA ASP A 210 2.49 -12.28 -2.83
C ASP A 210 3.83 -12.22 -3.57
N ALA A 211 3.82 -12.41 -4.89
CA ALA A 211 5.04 -12.32 -5.70
C ALA A 211 5.69 -10.93 -5.59
N ALA A 212 4.90 -9.86 -5.79
CA ALA A 212 5.38 -8.48 -5.70
C ALA A 212 5.92 -8.14 -4.31
N ASN A 213 5.20 -8.53 -3.24
CA ASN A 213 5.61 -8.19 -1.89
C ASN A 213 6.80 -9.02 -1.40
N ARG A 214 7.06 -10.22 -1.94
CA ARG A 214 8.30 -10.95 -1.64
C ARG A 214 9.53 -10.22 -2.16
N ASP A 215 9.43 -9.57 -3.32
CA ASP A 215 10.50 -8.71 -3.84
C ASP A 215 10.60 -7.43 -3.01
N ASN A 216 9.47 -6.77 -2.73
CA ASN A 216 9.43 -5.58 -1.87
C ASN A 216 10.00 -5.86 -0.46
N LEU A 217 9.75 -7.04 0.10
CA LEU A 217 10.30 -7.48 1.38
C LEU A 217 11.83 -7.48 1.38
N GLN A 218 12.48 -7.96 0.32
CA GLN A 218 13.93 -7.92 0.22
C GLN A 218 14.44 -6.47 0.11
N LEU A 219 13.76 -5.62 -0.67
CA LEU A 219 14.10 -4.20 -0.80
C LEU A 219 13.99 -3.45 0.53
N LEU A 220 12.93 -3.71 1.31
CA LEU A 220 12.74 -3.12 2.63
C LEU A 220 13.80 -3.60 3.61
N MET A 221 14.15 -4.89 3.61
CA MET A 221 15.24 -5.42 4.45
C MET A 221 16.57 -4.74 4.12
N GLY A 222 16.92 -4.60 2.84
CA GLY A 222 18.14 -3.91 2.41
C GLY A 222 18.14 -2.42 2.78
N LYS A 223 16.98 -1.75 2.68
CA LYS A 223 16.80 -0.35 3.10
C LYS A 223 17.03 -0.16 4.60
N LEU A 224 16.51 -1.06 5.43
CA LEU A 224 16.61 -0.95 6.90
C LEU A 224 17.97 -1.42 7.44
N GLU A 225 18.65 -2.36 6.77
CA GLU A 225 20.02 -2.76 7.14
C GLU A 225 21.04 -1.61 7.06
N GLY A 226 20.78 -0.61 6.22
CA GLY A 226 21.62 0.59 6.10
C GLY A 226 21.33 1.68 7.16
N ARG A 227 20.43 1.44 8.12
CA ARG A 227 20.03 2.40 9.15
C ARG A 227 20.45 1.93 10.53
N ASP A 228 20.81 2.89 11.39
CA ASP A 228 21.29 2.66 12.75
C ASP A 228 20.34 3.34 13.76
N ASP A 229 19.10 2.87 13.79
CA ASP A 229 18.07 3.31 14.74
C ASP A 229 17.20 2.13 15.22
N ASP A 230 16.70 2.23 16.45
CA ASP A 230 15.98 1.14 17.14
C ASP A 230 14.68 0.72 16.41
N ASP A 231 13.99 1.67 15.78
CA ASP A 231 12.76 1.42 15.02
C ASP A 231 13.08 0.58 13.76
N SER A 232 14.09 0.99 13.00
CA SER A 232 14.59 0.24 11.83
C SER A 232 15.07 -1.17 12.23
N ALA A 233 15.78 -1.31 13.35
CA ALA A 233 16.24 -2.61 13.84
C ALA A 233 15.07 -3.53 14.23
N THR A 234 14.04 -2.97 14.88
CA THR A 234 12.82 -3.69 15.27
C THR A 234 12.05 -4.19 14.04
N LYS A 235 11.78 -3.31 13.08
CA LYS A 235 11.12 -3.65 11.82
C LYS A 235 11.91 -4.68 11.02
N LEU A 236 13.23 -4.50 10.92
CA LEU A 236 14.10 -5.44 10.21
C LEU A 236 14.05 -6.85 10.82
N ALA A 237 13.99 -6.97 12.16
CA ALA A 237 13.83 -8.26 12.82
C ALA A 237 12.50 -8.94 12.46
N ALA A 238 11.40 -8.18 12.39
CA ALA A 238 10.09 -8.66 11.97
C ALA A 238 10.10 -9.13 10.51
N LEU A 239 10.64 -8.30 9.60
CA LEU A 239 10.74 -8.62 8.17
C LEU A 239 11.55 -9.91 7.93
N ARG A 240 12.67 -10.08 8.65
CA ARG A 240 13.49 -11.31 8.60
C ARG A 240 12.71 -12.53 9.07
N GLU A 241 11.87 -12.38 10.08
CA GLU A 241 11.03 -13.48 10.56
C GLU A 241 9.92 -13.85 9.57
N ILE A 242 9.28 -12.86 8.95
CA ILE A 242 8.30 -13.06 7.86
C ILE A 242 8.98 -13.78 6.67
N ASP A 243 10.14 -13.31 6.21
CA ASP A 243 10.93 -13.94 5.15
C ASP A 243 11.27 -15.40 5.49
N ARG A 244 11.69 -15.66 6.73
CA ARG A 244 11.99 -17.01 7.21
C ARG A 244 10.78 -17.95 7.11
N GLN A 245 9.60 -17.49 7.51
CA GLN A 245 8.35 -18.27 7.44
C GLN A 245 7.94 -18.53 5.99
N LEU A 246 7.97 -17.50 5.14
CA LEU A 246 7.69 -17.60 3.71
C LEU A 246 8.61 -18.59 2.99
N ARG A 247 9.91 -18.63 3.34
CA ARG A 247 10.90 -19.58 2.79
C ARG A 247 10.81 -20.99 3.38
N ALA A 248 10.23 -21.13 4.56
CA ALA A 248 10.02 -22.44 5.17
C ALA A 248 9.03 -23.27 4.34
N GLY A 249 8.02 -22.60 3.78
CA GLY A 249 6.89 -23.22 3.07
C GLY A 249 5.89 -23.86 4.04
N PRO A 250 4.69 -24.23 3.56
CA PRO A 250 3.70 -24.88 4.40
C PRO A 250 4.18 -26.26 4.86
N ARG A 251 3.88 -26.62 6.10
CA ARG A 251 4.00 -28.02 6.56
C ARG A 251 2.88 -28.85 5.94
N VAL A 252 3.05 -30.17 5.91
CA VAL A 252 2.02 -31.09 5.40
C VAL A 252 0.71 -30.86 6.19
N GLY A 253 -0.37 -30.57 5.47
CA GLY A 253 -1.68 -30.30 6.06
C GLY A 253 -1.87 -28.86 6.57
N GLU A 254 -0.88 -27.99 6.44
CA GLU A 254 -1.02 -26.56 6.73
C GLU A 254 -1.27 -25.74 5.46
N PRO A 255 -2.04 -24.64 5.55
CA PRO A 255 -2.29 -23.75 4.43
C PRO A 255 -1.01 -22.98 4.02
N PRO A 256 -0.84 -22.67 2.72
CA PRO A 256 0.26 -21.81 2.25
C PRO A 256 0.14 -20.38 2.79
N MET A 257 1.29 -19.74 3.01
CA MET A 257 1.41 -18.35 3.46
C MET A 257 1.60 -17.40 2.26
N TYR A 258 0.79 -16.35 2.19
CA TYR A 258 0.83 -15.30 1.17
C TYR A 258 1.04 -13.92 1.81
N LEU A 259 1.92 -13.10 1.23
CA LEU A 259 2.19 -11.74 1.65
C LEU A 259 1.39 -10.74 0.81
N LEU A 260 0.25 -10.28 1.33
CA LEU A 260 -0.66 -9.38 0.61
C LEU A 260 -0.30 -7.90 0.78
N GLY A 261 0.53 -7.54 1.75
CA GLY A 261 1.02 -6.18 1.89
C GLY A 261 2.20 -6.09 2.85
N ILE A 262 3.12 -5.17 2.58
CA ILE A 262 4.28 -4.90 3.43
C ILE A 262 4.76 -3.46 3.24
N GLY A 263 5.17 -2.81 4.33
CA GLY A 263 5.70 -1.44 4.30
C GLY A 263 6.37 -1.02 5.61
N ASP A 264 7.25 -0.01 5.56
CA ASP A 264 8.00 0.50 6.71
C ASP A 264 7.47 1.83 7.29
N GLN A 265 6.40 2.38 6.70
CA GLN A 265 5.74 3.60 7.15
C GLN A 265 5.12 3.47 8.55
N GLY A 266 5.17 4.55 9.33
CA GLY A 266 4.58 4.59 10.68
C GLY A 266 5.10 3.46 11.56
N ASN A 267 4.19 2.68 12.15
CA ASN A 267 4.54 1.49 12.96
C ASN A 267 4.90 0.24 12.11
N GLY A 268 5.02 0.40 10.79
CA GLY A 268 5.15 -0.66 9.81
C GLY A 268 3.79 -1.24 9.40
N ARG A 269 3.80 -2.00 8.30
CA ARG A 269 2.62 -2.69 7.75
C ARG A 269 2.97 -4.12 7.38
N ALA A 270 2.05 -5.02 7.64
CA ALA A 270 2.11 -6.39 7.15
C ALA A 270 0.69 -6.97 7.04
N ILE A 271 0.35 -7.44 5.84
CA ILE A 271 -0.90 -8.14 5.59
C ILE A 271 -0.53 -9.51 5.08
N VAL A 272 -0.88 -10.55 5.84
CA VAL A 272 -0.48 -11.93 5.56
C VAL A 272 -1.71 -12.81 5.58
N ALA A 273 -1.86 -13.65 4.56
CA ALA A 273 -2.89 -14.67 4.51
C ALA A 273 -2.30 -16.07 4.68
N TYR A 274 -3.02 -16.92 5.40
CA TYR A 274 -2.84 -18.36 5.40
C TYR A 274 -4.01 -18.99 4.65
N GLY A 275 -3.73 -19.58 3.48
CA GLY A 275 -4.72 -19.97 2.48
C GLY A 275 -4.91 -18.86 1.45
N ASN A 276 -5.26 -19.22 0.21
CA ASN A 276 -5.43 -18.24 -0.85
C ASN A 276 -6.84 -17.62 -0.75
N PRO A 277 -6.97 -16.32 -0.39
CA PRO A 277 -8.28 -15.68 -0.22
C PRO A 277 -9.03 -15.51 -1.54
N ASP A 278 -8.38 -15.60 -2.70
CA ASP A 278 -9.06 -15.52 -3.99
C ASP A 278 -9.84 -16.82 -4.28
N THR A 279 -9.34 -17.97 -3.80
CA THR A 279 -9.94 -19.28 -4.08
C THR A 279 -10.73 -19.87 -2.90
N ALA A 280 -10.49 -19.37 -1.69
CA ALA A 280 -11.16 -19.85 -0.49
C ALA A 280 -12.62 -19.42 -0.47
N ARG A 281 -13.51 -20.36 -0.10
CA ARG A 281 -14.93 -20.04 0.10
C ARG A 281 -15.13 -19.25 1.38
N ASN A 282 -14.40 -19.57 2.44
CA ASN A 282 -14.47 -18.85 3.71
C ASN A 282 -13.22 -17.99 3.87
N VAL A 283 -13.39 -16.69 4.11
CA VAL A 283 -12.27 -15.76 4.28
C VAL A 283 -12.47 -14.97 5.56
N ALA A 284 -11.54 -15.09 6.52
CA ALA A 284 -11.55 -14.31 7.75
C ALA A 284 -10.43 -13.27 7.72
N ALA A 285 -10.72 -12.02 8.05
CA ALA A 285 -9.73 -10.95 8.17
C ALA A 285 -9.69 -10.41 9.59
N TYR A 286 -8.57 -10.61 10.26
CA TYR A 286 -8.30 -10.20 11.64
C TYR A 286 -7.55 -8.87 11.70
N VAL A 287 -8.08 -7.93 12.46
CA VAL A 287 -7.51 -6.60 12.73
C VAL A 287 -7.00 -6.56 14.17
N PRO A 288 -5.69 -6.38 14.39
CA PRO A 288 -5.09 -6.36 15.72
C PRO A 288 -5.31 -5.02 16.44
N GLY A 289 -5.06 -5.01 17.75
CA GLY A 289 -5.32 -3.90 18.67
C GLY A 289 -4.16 -2.93 18.92
N LEU A 290 -4.24 -2.21 20.05
CA LEU A 290 -3.23 -1.25 20.53
C LEU A 290 -1.85 -1.88 20.63
N ASN A 291 -0.80 -1.07 20.54
CA ASN A 291 0.60 -1.47 20.63
C ASN A 291 1.04 -2.52 19.60
N THR A 292 0.21 -2.82 18.59
CA THR A 292 0.64 -3.67 17.48
C THR A 292 1.53 -2.88 16.54
N SER A 293 2.72 -3.41 16.26
CA SER A 293 3.66 -2.83 15.31
C SER A 293 4.28 -3.94 14.47
N LEU A 294 5.01 -3.57 13.40
CA LEU A 294 5.79 -4.53 12.63
C LEU A 294 7.04 -4.92 13.43
N ASP A 295 6.85 -5.81 14.40
CA ASP A 295 7.89 -6.30 15.30
C ASP A 295 7.89 -7.85 15.33
N LYS A 296 8.77 -8.40 16.17
CA LYS A 296 8.91 -9.85 16.31
C LYS A 296 7.69 -10.50 16.97
N GLU A 297 6.99 -9.79 17.86
CA GLU A 297 5.80 -10.28 18.52
C GLU A 297 4.67 -10.44 17.50
N PHE A 298 4.44 -9.44 16.67
CA PHE A 298 3.53 -9.53 15.53
C PHE A 298 3.90 -10.69 14.58
N ALA A 299 5.17 -10.76 14.15
CA ALA A 299 5.60 -11.74 13.17
C ALA A 299 5.49 -13.20 13.68
N THR A 300 5.52 -13.43 14.99
CA THR A 300 5.46 -14.79 15.57
C THR A 300 4.11 -15.12 16.22
N GLY A 301 3.43 -14.14 16.80
CA GLY A 301 2.16 -14.26 17.50
C GLY A 301 0.95 -13.99 16.60
N ASP A 302 0.80 -12.77 16.09
CA ASP A 302 -0.36 -12.39 15.25
C ASP A 302 -0.46 -13.23 13.98
N LEU A 303 0.67 -13.52 13.34
CA LEU A 303 0.68 -14.39 12.16
C LEU A 303 0.32 -15.85 12.52
N LYS A 304 0.71 -16.32 13.71
CA LYS A 304 0.32 -17.64 14.19
C LYS A 304 -1.19 -17.72 14.40
N ARG A 305 -1.85 -16.67 14.92
CA ARG A 305 -3.31 -16.65 15.10
C ARG A 305 -4.06 -16.91 13.78
N ALA A 306 -3.71 -16.20 12.70
CA ALA A 306 -4.31 -16.46 11.39
C ALA A 306 -3.99 -17.87 10.87
N ARG A 307 -2.75 -18.35 11.04
CA ARG A 307 -2.39 -19.72 10.65
C ARG A 307 -3.27 -20.76 11.35
N ASP A 308 -3.39 -20.65 12.66
CA ASP A 308 -4.11 -21.61 13.49
C ASP A 308 -5.63 -21.53 13.22
N LEU A 309 -6.17 -20.33 12.97
CA LEU A 309 -7.56 -20.13 12.53
C LEU A 309 -7.84 -20.82 11.19
N SER A 310 -6.99 -20.63 10.17
CA SER A 310 -7.16 -21.31 8.88
C SER A 310 -7.06 -22.83 9.04
N ILE A 311 -6.13 -23.34 9.86
CA ILE A 311 -6.01 -24.78 10.16
C ILE A 311 -7.29 -25.30 10.83
N ALA A 312 -7.82 -24.60 11.82
CA ALA A 312 -9.03 -24.99 12.52
C ALA A 312 -10.25 -24.99 11.58
N ALA A 313 -10.45 -23.92 10.81
CA ALA A 313 -11.55 -23.79 9.86
C ALA A 313 -11.53 -24.88 8.77
N ASN A 314 -10.35 -25.23 8.25
CA ASN A 314 -10.21 -26.29 7.24
C ASN A 314 -10.66 -27.69 7.76
N ARG A 315 -10.66 -27.93 9.08
CA ARG A 315 -11.19 -29.19 9.66
C ARG A 315 -12.70 -29.32 9.52
N HIS A 316 -13.40 -28.22 9.27
CA HIS A 316 -14.85 -28.19 9.07
C HIS A 316 -15.26 -28.31 7.59
N GLY A 317 -14.32 -28.61 6.69
CA GLY A 317 -14.62 -29.19 5.36
C GLY A 317 -14.68 -28.22 4.17
N ALA A 318 -14.55 -26.92 4.39
CA ALA A 318 -14.48 -25.93 3.30
C ALA A 318 -13.11 -25.22 3.33
N PRO A 319 -12.47 -24.98 2.16
CA PRO A 319 -11.23 -24.22 2.08
C PRO A 319 -11.38 -22.85 2.72
N ALA A 320 -10.55 -22.58 3.72
CA ALA A 320 -10.56 -21.34 4.49
C ALA A 320 -9.24 -20.58 4.35
N ALA A 321 -9.34 -19.28 4.09
CA ALA A 321 -8.23 -18.34 4.20
C ALA A 321 -8.40 -17.48 5.46
N ALA A 322 -7.34 -17.27 6.21
CA ALA A 322 -7.33 -16.35 7.34
C ALA A 322 -6.21 -15.33 7.16
N ILE A 323 -6.56 -14.05 7.32
CA ILE A 323 -5.71 -12.90 7.06
C ILE A 323 -5.44 -12.18 8.36
N THR A 324 -4.17 -11.90 8.66
CA THR A 324 -3.78 -10.87 9.63
C THR A 324 -3.59 -9.57 8.87
N TRP A 325 -4.33 -8.52 9.23
CA TRP A 325 -4.30 -7.22 8.57
C TRP A 325 -3.74 -6.13 9.49
N LEU A 326 -2.42 -5.88 9.40
CA LEU A 326 -1.80 -4.69 9.98
C LEU A 326 -1.65 -3.63 8.88
N GLY A 327 -2.77 -3.00 8.52
CA GLY A 327 -2.88 -1.99 7.47
C GLY A 327 -2.90 -0.54 7.96
N TYR A 328 -2.91 -0.32 9.27
CA TYR A 328 -3.09 1.01 9.89
C TYR A 328 -2.05 1.27 10.99
N ASP A 329 -1.92 2.53 11.41
CA ASP A 329 -1.08 2.88 12.57
C ASP A 329 -1.85 2.65 13.86
N ALA A 330 -1.71 1.44 14.41
CA ALA A 330 -2.26 1.12 15.73
C ALA A 330 -1.66 2.07 16.80
N PRO A 331 -2.48 2.68 17.67
CA PRO A 331 -1.96 3.59 18.67
C PRO A 331 -0.92 2.94 19.59
N GLN A 332 0.18 3.65 19.87
CA GLN A 332 1.28 3.21 20.75
C GLN A 332 1.22 3.94 22.10
N SER A 333 1.55 3.28 23.21
CA SER A 333 1.65 3.91 24.53
C SER A 333 3.07 4.42 24.86
N PRO A 334 3.25 5.63 25.45
CA PRO A 334 2.26 6.50 26.07
C PRO A 334 2.10 7.84 25.32
N ASP A 335 1.28 7.91 24.27
CA ASP A 335 0.89 9.18 23.61
C ASP A 335 0.10 10.17 24.53
N GLY A 336 0.10 9.95 25.86
CA GLY A 336 -0.46 10.82 26.90
C GLY A 336 -1.99 10.81 27.00
N LEU A 337 -2.53 10.68 28.23
CA LEU A 337 -3.97 10.71 28.53
C LEU A 337 -4.70 11.97 27.98
N GLY A 338 -3.97 13.05 27.68
CA GLY A 338 -4.51 14.30 27.15
C GLY A 338 -4.68 14.40 25.63
N SER A 339 -4.05 13.54 24.81
CA SER A 339 -4.25 13.49 23.34
C SER A 339 -5.23 12.39 22.89
N LEU A 340 -5.70 11.60 23.87
CA LEU A 340 -6.18 10.22 23.73
C LEU A 340 -7.62 10.08 23.19
N ALA A 341 -8.46 11.12 23.20
CA ALA A 341 -9.85 10.98 22.74
C ALA A 341 -10.04 11.24 21.23
N VAL A 342 -9.30 12.20 20.66
CA VAL A 342 -9.41 12.61 19.24
C VAL A 342 -8.36 11.90 18.38
N ALA A 343 -7.12 11.80 18.84
CA ALA A 343 -6.03 11.15 18.08
C ALA A 343 -6.22 9.63 17.95
N VAL A 344 -6.81 9.00 18.98
CA VAL A 344 -7.15 7.58 18.95
C VAL A 344 -8.31 7.37 17.99
N GLY A 345 -9.46 8.02 18.18
CA GLY A 345 -10.61 7.92 17.27
C GLY A 345 -10.26 8.16 15.79
N GLY A 346 -9.37 9.12 15.49
CA GLY A 346 -8.87 9.38 14.14
C GLY A 346 -8.17 8.18 13.49
N ARG A 347 -7.25 7.53 14.21
CA ARG A 347 -6.52 6.35 13.72
C ARG A 347 -7.45 5.17 13.39
N ALA A 348 -8.50 4.95 14.19
CA ALA A 348 -9.48 3.90 13.88
C ALA A 348 -10.37 4.25 12.68
N ASN A 349 -10.71 5.53 12.48
CA ASN A 349 -11.48 5.95 11.32
C ASN A 349 -10.65 5.81 10.03
N GLU A 350 -9.38 6.25 10.03
CA GLU A 350 -8.45 6.07 8.92
C GLU A 350 -8.21 4.58 8.63
N GLY A 351 -7.97 3.79 9.68
CA GLY A 351 -7.85 2.34 9.58
C GLY A 351 -9.13 1.69 9.06
N GLY A 352 -10.31 2.19 9.42
CA GLY A 352 -11.60 1.69 8.96
C GLY A 352 -11.82 1.91 7.46
N VAL A 353 -11.42 3.08 6.93
CA VAL A 353 -11.43 3.37 5.49
C VAL A 353 -10.50 2.41 4.75
N ALA A 354 -9.25 2.26 5.21
CA ALA A 354 -8.27 1.37 4.60
C ALA A 354 -8.70 -0.11 4.69
N PHE A 355 -9.29 -0.54 5.80
CA PHE A 355 -9.78 -1.91 5.97
C PHE A 355 -10.97 -2.19 5.06
N ARG A 356 -11.89 -1.23 4.89
CA ARG A 356 -13.00 -1.34 3.94
C ARG A 356 -12.50 -1.51 2.51
N GLU A 357 -11.51 -0.71 2.09
CA GLU A 357 -10.91 -0.82 0.75
C GLU A 357 -10.20 -2.17 0.56
N PHE A 358 -9.49 -2.65 1.58
CA PHE A 358 -8.89 -3.98 1.59
C PHE A 358 -9.92 -5.09 1.41
N MET A 359 -11.01 -5.06 2.17
CA MET A 359 -12.07 -6.07 2.08
C MET A 359 -12.79 -6.04 0.73
N ASP A 360 -13.01 -4.86 0.15
CA ASP A 360 -13.52 -4.73 -1.22
C ASP A 360 -12.54 -5.35 -2.23
N GLY A 361 -11.23 -5.12 -2.05
CA GLY A 361 -10.17 -5.79 -2.81
C GLY A 361 -10.25 -7.31 -2.76
N VAL A 362 -10.36 -7.89 -1.56
CA VAL A 362 -10.48 -9.34 -1.36
C VAL A 362 -11.78 -9.87 -1.99
N LYS A 363 -12.89 -9.15 -1.84
CA LYS A 363 -14.18 -9.49 -2.45
C LYS A 363 -14.08 -9.54 -3.97
N VAL A 364 -13.54 -8.50 -4.60
CA VAL A 364 -13.52 -8.43 -6.07
C VAL A 364 -12.54 -9.42 -6.68
N THR A 365 -11.47 -9.82 -5.99
CA THR A 365 -10.51 -10.82 -6.50
C THR A 365 -10.95 -12.26 -6.23
N ASN A 366 -11.85 -12.50 -5.27
CA ASN A 366 -12.39 -13.84 -5.01
C ASN A 366 -13.11 -14.42 -6.23
N GLU A 367 -12.83 -15.69 -6.52
CA GLU A 367 -13.30 -16.44 -7.68
C GLU A 367 -14.61 -17.20 -7.39
N ASN A 368 -15.01 -17.31 -6.12
CA ASN A 368 -16.28 -17.88 -5.73
C ASN A 368 -17.41 -16.87 -6.02
N GLY A 369 -18.54 -17.34 -6.54
CA GLY A 369 -19.69 -16.48 -6.79
C GLY A 369 -20.38 -15.95 -5.53
N ASP A 370 -20.13 -16.60 -4.39
CA ASP A 370 -20.70 -16.28 -3.08
C ASP A 370 -19.72 -16.73 -1.97
N PRO A 371 -18.61 -15.99 -1.77
CA PRO A 371 -17.67 -16.24 -0.69
C PRO A 371 -18.28 -15.77 0.64
N HIS A 372 -18.02 -16.51 1.71
CA HIS A 372 -18.40 -16.12 3.06
C HIS A 372 -17.25 -15.38 3.74
N MET A 373 -17.42 -14.09 4.02
CA MET A 373 -16.36 -13.26 4.59
C MET A 373 -16.67 -12.80 6.01
N THR A 374 -15.67 -12.92 6.87
CA THR A 374 -15.76 -12.55 8.29
C THR A 374 -14.75 -11.47 8.63
N ALA A 375 -15.18 -10.35 9.21
CA ALA A 375 -14.30 -9.34 9.78
C ALA A 375 -14.15 -9.57 11.29
N ILE A 376 -12.90 -9.71 11.76
CA ILE A 376 -12.60 -9.96 13.16
C ILE A 376 -11.83 -8.77 13.73
N GLY A 377 -12.41 -8.11 14.73
CA GLY A 377 -11.74 -7.06 15.49
C GLY A 377 -11.29 -7.58 16.84
N HIS A 378 -10.00 -7.42 17.16
CA HIS A 378 -9.49 -7.70 18.50
C HIS A 378 -9.10 -6.41 19.21
N SER A 379 -9.54 -6.25 20.45
CA SER A 379 -9.22 -5.06 21.24
C SER A 379 -9.58 -3.79 20.47
N TYR A 380 -8.64 -2.87 20.29
CA TYR A 380 -8.80 -1.67 19.49
C TYR A 380 -9.07 -1.90 18.00
N GLY A 381 -8.68 -3.06 17.45
CA GLY A 381 -9.09 -3.49 16.12
C GLY A 381 -10.60 -3.60 15.98
N SER A 382 -11.33 -3.87 17.07
CA SER A 382 -12.81 -3.82 17.11
C SER A 382 -13.35 -2.44 16.79
N ARG A 383 -12.70 -1.38 17.27
CA ARG A 383 -13.06 -0.01 16.96
C ARG A 383 -12.76 0.33 15.49
N THR A 384 -11.67 -0.18 14.94
CA THR A 384 -11.33 -0.04 13.51
C THR A 384 -12.34 -0.75 12.60
N VAL A 385 -12.72 -1.99 12.93
CA VAL A 385 -13.76 -2.74 12.20
C VAL A 385 -15.12 -2.05 12.31
N GLY A 386 -15.50 -1.58 13.51
CA GLY A 386 -16.73 -0.80 13.68
C GLY A 386 -16.73 0.51 12.89
N ALA A 387 -15.58 1.19 12.75
CA ALA A 387 -15.45 2.37 11.91
C ALA A 387 -15.55 2.06 10.41
N ALA A 388 -15.08 0.89 9.98
CA ALA A 388 -15.26 0.40 8.61
C ALA A 388 -16.74 0.12 8.31
N ALA A 389 -17.45 -0.51 9.26
CA ALA A 389 -18.88 -0.82 9.14
C ALA A 389 -19.77 0.42 9.07
N GLN A 390 -19.38 1.51 9.75
CA GLN A 390 -20.07 2.81 9.70
C GLN A 390 -19.88 3.59 8.39
N GLN A 391 -18.99 3.14 7.49
CA GLN A 391 -18.85 3.76 6.17
C GLN A 391 -20.11 3.51 5.34
N SER A 392 -20.35 4.38 4.36
CA SER A 392 -21.49 4.24 3.45
C SER A 392 -21.49 2.87 2.76
N GLY A 393 -22.52 2.07 3.01
CA GLY A 393 -22.64 0.71 2.47
C GLY A 393 -21.85 -0.37 3.21
N GLY A 394 -21.50 -0.18 4.48
CA GLY A 394 -20.97 -1.25 5.35
C GLY A 394 -19.54 -1.66 5.08
N ILE A 395 -19.19 -2.93 5.28
CA ILE A 395 -17.92 -3.51 4.81
C ILE A 395 -18.23 -4.40 3.59
N PRO A 396 -17.70 -4.12 2.38
CA PRO A 396 -18.08 -4.84 1.17
C PRO A 396 -17.85 -6.34 1.27
N GLY A 397 -18.93 -7.10 1.07
CA GLY A 397 -18.88 -8.57 1.01
C GLY A 397 -18.71 -9.27 2.36
N VAL A 398 -18.70 -8.53 3.48
CA VAL A 398 -18.66 -9.13 4.82
C VAL A 398 -20.05 -9.61 5.21
N ASP A 399 -20.13 -10.89 5.56
CA ASP A 399 -21.35 -11.54 6.04
C ASP A 399 -21.42 -11.55 7.57
N GLU A 400 -20.27 -11.66 8.24
CA GLU A 400 -20.19 -11.77 9.69
C GLU A 400 -19.13 -10.85 10.30
N ILE A 401 -19.42 -10.32 11.49
CA ILE A 401 -18.48 -9.52 12.26
C ILE A 401 -18.27 -10.17 13.62
N VAL A 402 -17.02 -10.35 14.02
CA VAL A 402 -16.63 -10.95 15.31
C VAL A 402 -15.79 -9.95 16.09
N PHE A 403 -16.15 -9.71 17.34
CA PHE A 403 -15.36 -8.92 18.28
C PHE A 403 -14.83 -9.77 19.42
N VAL A 404 -13.54 -9.62 19.74
CA VAL A 404 -12.91 -10.30 20.87
C VAL A 404 -12.14 -9.31 21.73
N GLY A 405 -12.38 -9.33 23.04
CA GLY A 405 -11.74 -8.40 23.99
C GLY A 405 -12.03 -6.92 23.67
N SER A 406 -13.22 -6.60 23.19
CA SER A 406 -13.52 -5.26 22.67
C SER A 406 -13.74 -4.22 23.78
N PRO A 407 -13.11 -3.02 23.69
CA PRO A 407 -13.45 -1.85 24.51
C PRO A 407 -14.58 -0.98 23.92
N GLY A 408 -15.35 -1.52 22.96
CA GLY A 408 -16.38 -0.80 22.21
C GLY A 408 -16.03 -0.62 20.73
N VAL A 409 -17.06 -0.47 19.90
CA VAL A 409 -16.95 -0.48 18.43
C VAL A 409 -17.33 0.85 17.77
N GLY A 410 -17.83 1.81 18.55
CA GLY A 410 -18.23 3.14 18.13
C GLY A 410 -19.64 3.24 17.56
N VAL A 411 -20.51 2.26 17.85
CA VAL A 411 -21.97 2.31 17.64
C VAL A 411 -22.68 1.79 18.89
N ASP A 412 -23.98 2.04 19.00
CA ASP A 412 -24.77 1.68 20.18
C ASP A 412 -25.54 0.37 20.03
N SER A 413 -25.72 -0.13 18.80
CA SER A 413 -26.40 -1.38 18.49
C SER A 413 -25.64 -2.21 17.45
N ALA A 414 -25.71 -3.53 17.56
CA ALA A 414 -25.23 -4.46 16.55
C ALA A 414 -25.90 -4.27 15.17
N ASP A 415 -27.13 -3.75 15.13
CA ASP A 415 -27.82 -3.44 13.86
C ASP A 415 -27.11 -2.33 13.06
N ASP A 416 -26.38 -1.45 13.74
CA ASP A 416 -25.68 -0.33 13.12
C ASP A 416 -24.39 -0.74 12.39
N LEU A 417 -24.05 -2.04 12.41
CA LEU A 417 -22.87 -2.60 11.76
C LEU A 417 -23.13 -3.12 10.34
N GLY A 418 -24.39 -3.08 9.88
CA GLY A 418 -24.73 -3.32 8.48
C GLY A 418 -24.76 -4.79 8.01
N VAL A 419 -24.49 -5.74 8.90
CA VAL A 419 -24.56 -7.20 8.62
C VAL A 419 -25.79 -7.89 9.24
N GLY A 420 -26.60 -7.15 10.01
CA GLY A 420 -27.67 -7.72 10.84
C GLY A 420 -27.14 -8.27 12.16
N ARG A 421 -27.83 -7.97 13.27
CA ARG A 421 -27.36 -8.31 14.62
C ARG A 421 -27.11 -9.81 14.84
N GLU A 422 -27.82 -10.67 14.12
CA GLU A 422 -27.70 -12.13 14.15
C GLU A 422 -26.40 -12.67 13.54
N HIS A 423 -25.69 -11.81 12.82
CA HIS A 423 -24.38 -12.05 12.20
C HIS A 423 -23.24 -11.28 12.90
N VAL A 424 -23.53 -10.67 14.04
CA VAL A 424 -22.53 -10.03 14.91
C VAL A 424 -22.27 -10.92 16.11
N PHE A 425 -21.01 -11.31 16.31
CA PHE A 425 -20.58 -12.20 17.38
C PHE A 425 -19.60 -11.52 18.32
N VAL A 426 -19.63 -11.89 19.60
CA VAL A 426 -18.74 -11.32 20.62
C VAL A 426 -18.22 -12.37 21.61
N GLY A 427 -16.90 -12.32 21.84
CA GLY A 427 -16.21 -13.09 22.87
C GLY A 427 -15.58 -12.14 23.89
N ALA A 428 -15.93 -12.31 25.17
CA ALA A 428 -15.42 -11.48 26.27
C ALA A 428 -15.06 -12.39 27.45
N ALA A 429 -13.76 -12.50 27.72
CA ALA A 429 -13.20 -13.31 28.78
C ALA A 429 -13.42 -12.64 30.14
N ALA A 430 -13.77 -13.43 31.16
CA ALA A 430 -14.12 -12.89 32.47
C ALA A 430 -12.98 -12.06 33.08
N ASN A 431 -11.71 -12.45 32.90
CA ASN A 431 -10.56 -11.77 33.48
C ASN A 431 -9.93 -10.70 32.56
N ASP A 432 -10.54 -10.38 31.42
CA ASP A 432 -10.05 -9.34 30.51
C ASP A 432 -10.47 -7.93 30.97
N ILE A 433 -9.53 -7.14 31.47
CA ILE A 433 -9.78 -5.76 31.92
C ILE A 433 -10.13 -4.78 30.82
N VAL A 434 -9.76 -5.07 29.57
CA VAL A 434 -10.03 -4.14 28.47
C VAL A 434 -11.52 -4.09 28.15
N THR A 435 -12.21 -5.22 28.30
CA THR A 435 -13.68 -5.30 28.23
C THR A 435 -14.38 -4.53 29.36
N ARG A 436 -13.65 -4.20 30.43
CA ARG A 436 -14.16 -3.51 31.62
C ARG A 436 -13.64 -2.07 31.76
N LEU A 437 -13.06 -1.51 30.70
CA LEU A 437 -12.64 -0.11 30.73
C LEU A 437 -13.87 0.79 30.91
N PRO A 438 -13.86 1.71 31.89
CA PRO A 438 -15.00 2.57 32.15
C PRO A 438 -15.31 3.45 30.94
N SER A 439 -16.56 3.85 30.78
CA SER A 439 -16.94 4.79 29.73
C SER A 439 -16.22 6.13 29.90
N LYS A 440 -16.18 6.96 28.85
CA LYS A 440 -15.56 8.30 28.94
C LYS A 440 -16.23 9.18 30.00
N GLU A 441 -17.54 9.04 30.17
CA GLU A 441 -18.32 9.79 31.15
C GLU A 441 -18.01 9.31 32.57
N GLU A 442 -17.94 7.99 32.78
CA GLU A 442 -17.56 7.39 34.05
C GLU A 442 -16.13 7.76 34.45
N ALA A 443 -15.19 7.77 33.50
CA ALA A 443 -13.82 8.21 33.73
C ALA A 443 -13.77 9.70 34.12
N ALA A 444 -14.56 10.56 33.46
CA ALA A 444 -14.63 11.98 33.77
C ALA A 444 -15.26 12.25 35.16
N VAL A 445 -16.31 11.51 35.53
CA VAL A 445 -16.92 11.55 36.86
C VAL A 445 -15.93 11.08 37.92
N GLY A 446 -15.20 9.99 37.68
CA GLY A 446 -14.15 9.50 38.57
C GLY A 446 -13.05 10.53 38.84
N VAL A 447 -12.60 11.24 37.80
CA VAL A 447 -11.62 12.34 37.92
C VAL A 447 -12.20 13.54 38.70
N ALA A 448 -13.45 13.91 38.43
CA ALA A 448 -14.11 15.02 39.12
C ALA A 448 -14.34 14.74 40.62
N GLU A 449 -14.81 13.53 40.96
CA GLU A 449 -14.96 13.06 42.34
C GLU A 449 -13.61 13.03 43.08
N MET A 450 -12.54 12.57 42.42
CA MET A 450 -11.18 12.58 43.00
C MET A 450 -10.70 14.01 43.31
N MET A 451 -11.00 14.99 42.44
CA MET A 451 -10.70 16.40 42.70
C MET A 451 -11.52 16.99 43.85
N TYR A 452 -12.80 16.62 43.97
CA TYR A 452 -13.70 17.20 44.98
C TYR A 452 -13.62 16.55 46.36
N ARG A 453 -13.34 15.24 46.44
CA ARG A 453 -13.37 14.45 47.69
C ARG A 453 -12.02 13.89 48.12
N GLY A 454 -10.97 14.17 47.36
CA GLY A 454 -9.60 13.76 47.66
C GLY A 454 -9.27 12.31 47.29
N PRO A 455 -7.98 11.94 47.27
CA PRO A 455 -7.49 10.66 46.74
C PRO A 455 -7.93 9.42 47.53
N ALA A 456 -8.51 9.58 48.72
CA ALA A 456 -9.06 8.47 49.51
C ALA A 456 -10.46 8.03 49.05
N ALA A 457 -11.19 8.88 48.31
CA ALA A 457 -12.53 8.57 47.81
C ALA A 457 -12.53 7.63 46.60
N SER A 458 -11.40 7.49 45.88
CA SER A 458 -11.27 6.60 44.72
C SER A 458 -11.42 5.11 45.07
N TYR A 459 -11.08 4.72 46.30
CA TYR A 459 -11.19 3.33 46.78
C TYR A 459 -12.59 2.94 47.24
N VAL A 460 -13.46 3.91 47.55
CA VAL A 460 -14.81 3.66 48.09
C VAL A 460 -15.85 3.48 46.97
N LEU A 461 -15.52 3.87 45.74
CA LEU A 461 -16.48 3.92 44.63
C LEU A 461 -16.53 2.68 43.71
N GLY A 462 -15.64 1.70 43.89
CA GLY A 462 -15.69 0.45 43.10
C GLY A 462 -16.99 -0.37 43.24
N ASP A 463 -17.83 -0.01 44.22
CA ASP A 463 -19.18 -0.53 44.47
C ASP A 463 -20.33 0.44 44.07
N LEU A 464 -20.02 1.70 43.70
CA LEU A 464 -21.00 2.76 43.40
C LEU A 464 -20.98 3.23 41.93
N VAL A 465 -19.97 2.88 41.14
CA VAL A 465 -20.04 2.92 39.68
C VAL A 465 -20.94 1.76 39.25
N ASP A 466 -21.99 2.06 38.50
CA ASP A 466 -23.05 1.12 38.17
C ASP A 466 -22.47 -0.15 37.53
N ARG A 467 -22.46 -1.26 38.28
CA ARG A 467 -22.02 -2.58 37.79
C ARG A 467 -22.95 -3.14 36.70
N GLY A 468 -23.97 -2.38 36.29
CA GLY A 468 -24.84 -2.64 35.14
C GLY A 468 -24.78 -1.57 34.04
N SER A 469 -23.75 -0.71 34.03
CA SER A 469 -23.50 0.17 32.88
C SER A 469 -23.06 -0.67 31.70
N ASP A 470 -23.92 -0.74 30.68
CA ASP A 470 -23.62 -1.41 29.41
C ASP A 470 -22.78 -0.51 28.47
N ASP A 471 -22.12 0.53 29.01
CA ASP A 471 -21.31 1.48 28.25
C ASP A 471 -19.81 1.18 28.42
N ALA A 472 -19.08 1.21 27.32
CA ALA A 472 -17.65 1.01 27.20
C ALA A 472 -16.93 2.29 26.75
N TRP A 473 -15.60 2.26 26.71
CA TRP A 473 -14.79 3.42 26.34
C TRP A 473 -15.12 3.98 24.93
N PHE A 474 -15.46 3.11 23.99
CA PHE A 474 -15.82 3.46 22.61
C PHE A 474 -17.30 3.20 22.27
N GLY A 475 -18.23 3.60 23.14
CA GLY A 475 -19.67 3.45 22.90
C GLY A 475 -20.26 2.33 23.75
N LYS A 476 -21.25 1.59 23.26
CA LYS A 476 -21.83 0.46 24.00
C LYS A 476 -20.87 -0.74 24.11
N ASP A 477 -20.91 -1.46 25.22
CA ASP A 477 -20.20 -2.74 25.37
C ASP A 477 -20.78 -3.77 24.40
N PRO A 478 -20.00 -4.29 23.43
CA PRO A 478 -20.49 -5.28 22.49
C PRO A 478 -20.94 -6.59 23.13
N ALA A 479 -20.48 -6.89 24.36
CA ALA A 479 -20.86 -8.08 25.11
C ALA A 479 -22.15 -7.90 25.94
N SER A 480 -22.69 -6.68 26.02
CA SER A 480 -23.94 -6.40 26.74
C SER A 480 -25.17 -6.92 25.98
N GLU A 481 -26.22 -7.30 26.71
CA GLU A 481 -27.49 -7.67 26.09
C GLU A 481 -28.11 -6.50 25.30
N ALA A 482 -27.91 -5.27 25.79
CA ALA A 482 -28.43 -4.05 25.15
C ALA A 482 -27.83 -3.80 23.76
N PHE A 483 -26.57 -4.18 23.53
CA PHE A 483 -25.93 -4.06 22.22
C PHE A 483 -26.51 -5.04 21.19
N GLY A 484 -26.95 -6.22 21.63
CA GLY A 484 -27.67 -7.18 20.80
C GLY A 484 -26.81 -8.12 19.93
N ALA A 485 -25.50 -8.21 20.15
CA ALA A 485 -24.64 -9.18 19.48
C ALA A 485 -24.78 -10.60 20.09
N ARG A 486 -24.42 -11.62 19.31
CA ARG A 486 -24.42 -13.03 19.73
C ARG A 486 -23.16 -13.37 20.50
N ARG A 487 -23.28 -13.58 21.80
CA ARG A 487 -22.16 -14.01 22.63
C ARG A 487 -21.79 -15.46 22.36
N PHE A 488 -20.49 -15.75 22.22
CA PHE A 488 -19.96 -17.11 22.20
C PHE A 488 -19.04 -17.34 23.41
N GLU A 489 -18.91 -18.60 23.80
CA GLU A 489 -18.11 -18.98 24.96
C GLU A 489 -16.61 -18.82 24.67
N VAL A 490 -15.90 -18.23 25.63
CA VAL A 490 -14.45 -18.08 25.63
C VAL A 490 -13.94 -18.48 27.02
N GLY A 491 -12.69 -18.93 27.10
CA GLY A 491 -12.07 -19.19 28.41
C GLY A 491 -12.00 -17.92 29.25
N ASP A 492 -12.08 -18.07 30.58
CA ASP A 492 -12.02 -16.91 31.50
C ASP A 492 -10.68 -16.14 31.43
N GLY A 493 -9.64 -16.77 30.90
CA GLY A 493 -8.26 -16.28 30.91
C GLY A 493 -7.64 -16.28 32.31
N PRO A 494 -6.32 -16.09 32.44
CA PRO A 494 -5.67 -16.00 33.74
C PRO A 494 -6.15 -14.77 34.52
N PRO A 495 -6.29 -14.86 35.85
CA PRO A 495 -6.67 -13.73 36.67
C PRO A 495 -5.58 -12.65 36.66
N LEU A 496 -5.99 -11.39 36.67
CA LEU A 496 -5.11 -10.21 36.71
C LEU A 496 -4.07 -10.24 37.82
N ILE A 497 -4.41 -10.86 38.95
CA ILE A 497 -3.55 -10.99 40.13
C ILE A 497 -3.42 -12.48 40.46
N GLY A 498 -2.37 -13.11 39.93
CA GLY A 498 -1.93 -14.46 40.30
C GLY A 498 -0.82 -14.45 41.37
N ARG A 499 -0.11 -15.59 41.56
CA ARG A 499 1.08 -15.70 42.43
C ARG A 499 2.33 -14.96 41.87
N GLY A 500 2.14 -13.86 41.14
CA GLY A 500 3.14 -13.11 40.40
C GLY A 500 2.73 -11.65 40.12
N LYS A 501 3.42 -10.98 39.19
CA LYS A 501 3.14 -9.58 38.78
C LYS A 501 1.77 -9.49 38.06
N PRO A 502 1.11 -8.31 38.04
CA PRO A 502 -0.10 -8.08 37.25
C PRO A 502 0.10 -8.49 35.79
N THR A 503 -0.86 -9.21 35.22
CA THR A 503 -0.82 -9.68 33.82
C THR A 503 -2.10 -9.29 33.07
N ILE A 504 -1.97 -9.06 31.75
CA ILE A 504 -3.08 -8.82 30.81
C ILE A 504 -3.25 -9.98 29.82
N ASP A 505 -2.67 -11.15 30.10
CA ASP A 505 -2.64 -12.29 29.17
C ASP A 505 -4.04 -12.74 28.73
N ALA A 506 -5.04 -12.67 29.63
CA ALA A 506 -6.44 -12.96 29.30
C ALA A 506 -6.97 -12.14 28.11
N HIS A 507 -6.40 -10.97 27.86
CA HIS A 507 -6.77 -10.12 26.74
C HIS A 507 -6.28 -10.66 25.37
N SER A 508 -5.26 -11.51 25.35
CA SER A 508 -4.62 -12.01 24.13
C SER A 508 -4.90 -13.50 23.85
N GLU A 509 -5.39 -14.24 24.84
CA GLU A 509 -5.63 -15.70 24.81
C GLU A 509 -6.95 -16.13 24.13
N TYR A 510 -7.68 -15.22 23.48
CA TYR A 510 -8.93 -15.56 22.77
C TYR A 510 -8.78 -16.54 21.59
N PHE A 511 -7.55 -16.81 21.17
CA PHE A 511 -7.22 -17.57 19.96
C PHE A 511 -6.50 -18.91 20.24
N ASP A 512 -6.38 -19.30 21.52
CA ASP A 512 -5.65 -20.49 21.96
C ASP A 512 -6.50 -21.77 22.07
#